data_AF-A0A2X1PX71-F1
#
_entry.id   AF-A0A2X1PX71-F1
#
_cell.length_a   1.000
_cell.length_b   1.000
_cell.length_c   1.000
_cell.angle_alpha   90.00
_cell.angle_beta   90.00
_cell.angle_gamma   90.00
#
_symmetry.space_group_name_H-M   'P 1'
#
loop_
_entity.id
_entity.type
_entity.pdbx_description
1 polymer ?
#
loop_
_entity_poly.entity_id
_entity_poly.type
_entity_poly.pdbx_seq_one_letter_code
_entity_poly.pdbx_strand_id
1 'polypeptide(L)'
;MIVGLTMIYLINPPVAEIMKELSNWLTSMGEVNAIVLGAIIGAMMCIDMGGPVNKAAYTFSVGLIASQVYTPMAAAMAAGMVPPIGMTVATWIARNKFTVSQRDAGKASFVLGLCFISEGALPFVAADPIRVIISSVIGGGGGWCDFNGIKYYLTSSARRIICHSICV
;
A
#
# COMPACT_ATOMS: atom_id res chain seq x y z
N MET A 1 8.96 21.57 23.41
CA MET A 1 10.02 22.03 22.49
C MET A 1 11.33 21.23 22.61
N ILE A 2 11.67 20.65 23.77
CA ILE A 2 12.88 19.82 23.94
C ILE A 2 12.85 18.57 23.04
N VAL A 3 11.76 17.78 23.06
CA VAL A 3 11.64 16.55 22.25
C VAL A 3 11.74 16.80 20.74
N GLY A 4 11.20 17.93 20.24
CA GLY A 4 11.29 18.31 18.83
C GLY A 4 12.69 18.74 18.40
N LEU A 5 13.40 19.49 19.26
CA LEU A 5 14.79 19.87 19.03
C LEU A 5 15.74 18.66 19.09
N THR A 6 15.50 17.72 20.00
CA THR A 6 16.27 16.47 20.11
C THR A 6 16.09 15.60 18.86
N MET A 7 14.87 15.46 18.34
CA MET A 7 14.63 14.74 17.08
C MET A 7 15.39 15.37 15.90
N ILE A 8 15.39 16.69 15.79
CA ILE A 8 16.03 17.40 14.67
C ILE A 8 17.56 17.32 14.73
N TYR A 9 18.16 17.45 15.92
CA TYR A 9 19.63 17.58 16.03
C TYR A 9 20.38 16.29 16.41
N LEU A 10 19.73 15.34 17.09
CA LEU A 10 20.39 14.09 17.52
C LEU A 10 20.00 12.90 16.63
N ILE A 11 18.77 12.85 16.15
CA ILE A 11 18.24 11.68 15.43
C ILE A 11 18.23 11.90 13.92
N ASN A 12 17.89 13.10 13.45
CA ASN A 12 17.85 13.41 12.02
C ASN A 12 19.21 13.28 11.29
N PRO A 13 20.35 13.73 11.85
CA PRO A 13 21.64 13.60 11.16
C PRO A 13 22.07 12.15 10.85
N PRO A 14 22.06 11.18 11.78
CA PRO A 14 22.45 9.81 11.45
C PRO A 14 21.47 9.14 10.48
N VAL A 15 20.17 9.45 10.57
CA VAL A 15 19.17 8.95 9.62
C VAL A 15 19.39 9.53 8.23
N ALA A 16 19.71 10.84 8.13
CA ALA A 16 19.98 11.50 6.87
C ALA A 16 21.25 10.97 6.19
N GLU A 17 22.31 10.67 6.93
CA GLU A 17 23.55 10.09 6.36
C GLU A 17 23.33 8.65 5.86
N ILE A 18 22.61 7.81 6.62
CA ILE A 18 22.24 6.46 6.15
C ILE A 18 21.35 6.56 4.89
N MET A 19 20.38 7.48 4.88
CA MET A 19 19.54 7.73 3.70
C MET A 19 20.37 8.22 2.51
N LYS A 20 21.41 9.02 2.74
CA LYS A 20 22.30 9.53 1.68
C LYS A 20 23.21 8.44 1.12
N GLU A 21 23.77 7.58 1.96
CA GLU A 21 24.53 6.40 1.50
C GLU A 21 23.64 5.42 0.75
N LEU A 22 22.43 5.18 1.23
CA LEU A 22 21.44 4.34 0.57
C LEU A 22 20.97 4.97 -0.75
N SER A 23 20.68 6.27 -0.78
CA SER A 23 20.42 7.05 -2.00
C SER A 23 21.54 6.88 -3.01
N ASN A 24 22.81 7.05 -2.58
CA ASN A 24 23.97 6.95 -3.47
C ASN A 24 24.15 5.53 -4.00
N TRP A 25 23.92 4.50 -3.18
CA TRP A 25 23.89 3.11 -3.63
C TRP A 25 22.78 2.86 -4.65
N LEU A 26 21.56 3.33 -4.38
CA LEU A 26 20.43 3.22 -5.31
C LEU A 26 20.62 4.02 -6.61
N THR A 27 21.21 5.21 -6.55
CA THR A 27 21.55 6.02 -7.73
C THR A 27 22.71 5.40 -8.50
N SER A 28 23.66 4.74 -7.82
CA SER A 28 24.69 3.92 -8.49
C SER A 28 24.12 2.69 -9.21
N MET A 29 22.92 2.25 -8.81
CA MET A 29 22.11 1.26 -9.54
C MET A 29 21.14 1.91 -10.55
N GLY A 30 21.13 3.24 -10.67
CA GLY A 30 19.98 4.02 -11.10
C GLY A 30 20.12 4.80 -12.42
N GLU A 31 20.13 4.07 -13.53
CA GLU A 31 19.36 4.42 -14.74
C GLU A 31 18.53 3.23 -15.24
N VAL A 32 18.97 1.99 -14.99
CA VAL A 32 18.41 0.78 -15.62
C VAL A 32 17.21 0.18 -14.86
N ASN A 33 16.97 0.50 -13.58
CA ASN A 33 15.99 -0.27 -12.79
C ASN A 33 15.02 0.50 -11.86
N ALA A 34 14.72 1.76 -12.18
CA ALA A 34 13.74 2.58 -11.45
C ALA A 34 12.37 1.88 -11.30
N ILE A 35 12.02 1.00 -12.24
CA ILE A 35 10.81 0.17 -12.23
C ILE A 35 10.84 -0.86 -11.10
N VAL A 36 11.94 -1.60 -10.93
CA VAL A 36 12.06 -2.60 -9.84
C VAL A 36 12.08 -1.91 -8.47
N LEU A 37 12.73 -0.76 -8.36
CA LEU A 37 12.70 0.01 -7.12
C LEU A 37 11.27 0.46 -6.77
N GLY A 38 10.55 1.00 -7.74
CA GLY A 38 9.14 1.39 -7.56
C GLY A 38 8.25 0.20 -7.19
N ALA A 39 8.52 -0.98 -7.77
CA ALA A 39 7.80 -2.20 -7.47
C ALA A 39 8.01 -2.69 -6.03
N ILE A 40 9.24 -2.65 -5.52
CA ILE A 40 9.56 -3.06 -4.14
C ILE A 40 8.89 -2.11 -3.15
N ILE A 41 9.02 -0.81 -3.36
CA ILE A 41 8.41 0.21 -2.49
C ILE A 41 6.89 0.11 -2.53
N GLY A 42 6.31 -0.04 -3.72
CA GLY A 42 4.87 -0.23 -3.89
C GLY A 42 4.35 -1.49 -3.22
N ALA A 43 5.10 -2.60 -3.30
CA ALA A 43 4.80 -3.82 -2.56
C ALA A 43 4.81 -3.56 -1.05
N MET A 44 5.86 -2.92 -0.52
CA MET A 44 5.98 -2.62 0.93
C MET A 44 4.84 -1.74 1.46
N MET A 45 4.38 -0.76 0.68
CA MET A 45 3.25 0.10 1.05
C MET A 45 1.95 -0.68 1.24
N CYS A 46 1.75 -1.76 0.47
CA CYS A 46 0.51 -2.53 0.47
C CYS A 46 0.51 -3.74 1.41
N ILE A 47 1.62 -4.07 2.09
CA ILE A 47 1.69 -5.27 2.95
C ILE A 47 0.80 -5.14 4.20
N ASP A 48 0.78 -3.96 4.81
CA ASP A 48 0.31 -3.79 6.19
C ASP A 48 -0.72 -2.66 6.36
N MET A 49 -1.31 -2.17 5.27
CA MET A 49 -2.41 -1.18 5.24
C MET A 49 -2.28 -0.01 6.24
N GLY A 50 -1.06 0.51 6.43
CA GLY A 50 -0.76 1.59 7.37
C GLY A 50 0.14 1.23 8.56
N GLY A 51 0.51 -0.04 8.74
CA GLY A 51 1.40 -0.47 9.82
C GLY A 51 2.90 -0.18 9.60
N PRO A 52 3.82 -0.75 10.42
CA PRO A 52 5.24 -0.40 10.45
C PRO A 52 5.96 -0.47 9.11
N VAL A 53 5.67 -1.47 8.28
CA VAL A 53 6.35 -1.64 6.97
C VAL A 53 5.98 -0.51 6.00
N ASN A 54 4.69 -0.15 5.93
CA ASN A 54 4.21 0.96 5.11
C ASN A 54 4.80 2.30 5.58
N LYS A 55 4.85 2.53 6.90
CA LYS A 55 5.46 3.74 7.46
C LYS A 55 6.96 3.80 7.17
N ALA A 56 7.70 2.70 7.33
CA ALA A 56 9.12 2.65 6.99
C ALA A 56 9.38 2.97 5.51
N ALA A 57 8.61 2.37 4.59
CA ALA A 57 8.70 2.65 3.16
C ALA A 57 8.40 4.12 2.83
N TYR A 58 7.37 4.70 3.46
CA TYR A 58 7.04 6.12 3.26
C TYR A 58 8.13 7.05 3.79
N THR A 59 8.68 6.77 4.99
CA THR A 59 9.76 7.59 5.56
C THR A 59 11.04 7.50 4.73
N PHE A 60 11.34 6.32 4.18
CA PHE A 60 12.41 6.14 3.20
C PHE A 60 12.19 7.01 1.96
N SER A 61 11.02 6.93 1.33
CA SER A 61 10.69 7.76 0.16
C SER A 61 10.76 9.27 0.44
N VAL A 62 10.32 9.71 1.62
CA VAL A 62 10.45 11.11 2.06
C VAL A 62 11.92 11.50 2.27
N GLY A 63 12.75 10.61 2.81
CA GLY A 63 14.19 10.84 2.97
C GLY A 63 14.91 11.09 1.65
N LEU A 64 14.48 10.41 0.58
CA LEU A 64 15.05 10.57 -0.77
C LEU A 64 14.72 11.93 -1.42
N ILE A 65 13.69 12.64 -0.94
CA ILE A 65 13.37 14.01 -1.38
C ILE A 65 14.52 14.97 -1.05
N ALA A 66 15.20 14.77 0.09
CA ALA A 66 16.37 15.57 0.46
C ALA A 66 17.53 15.41 -0.54
N SER A 67 17.58 14.27 -1.24
CA SER A 67 18.55 13.97 -2.31
C SER A 67 18.05 14.33 -3.71
N GLN A 68 16.94 15.06 -3.86
CA GLN A 68 16.31 15.42 -5.15
C GLN A 68 15.80 14.22 -5.98
N VAL A 69 15.56 13.06 -5.34
CA VAL A 69 15.07 11.86 -6.02
C VAL A 69 13.58 11.66 -5.70
N TYR A 70 12.72 12.01 -6.65
CA TYR A 70 11.25 12.03 -6.47
C TYR A 70 10.52 10.75 -6.91
N THR A 71 11.16 9.91 -7.71
CA THR A 71 10.55 8.67 -8.26
C THR A 71 10.02 7.71 -7.18
N PRO A 72 10.68 7.52 -6.02
CA PRO A 72 10.23 6.59 -4.99
C PRO A 72 9.05 7.15 -4.17
N MET A 73 8.98 8.48 -4.05
CA MET A 73 7.84 9.18 -3.45
C MET A 73 6.60 9.06 -4.33
N ALA A 74 6.74 9.25 -5.64
CA ALA A 74 5.64 9.06 -6.58
C ALA A 74 5.11 7.62 -6.55
N ALA A 75 6.00 6.63 -6.52
CA ALA A 75 5.62 5.22 -6.41
C ALA A 75 4.89 4.91 -5.08
N ALA A 76 5.39 5.42 -3.95
CA ALA A 76 4.74 5.23 -2.64
C ALA A 76 3.34 5.86 -2.59
N MET A 77 3.19 7.07 -3.14
CA MET A 77 1.90 7.78 -3.21
C MET A 77 0.89 7.03 -4.09
N ALA A 78 1.33 6.54 -5.26
CA ALA A 78 0.47 5.75 -6.14
C ALA A 78 0.05 4.43 -5.48
N ALA A 79 1.00 3.71 -4.86
CA ALA A 79 0.74 2.41 -4.25
C ALA A 79 -0.14 2.49 -3.00
N GLY A 80 0.01 3.50 -2.14
CA GLY A 80 -0.80 3.60 -0.92
C GLY A 80 -2.29 3.85 -1.17
N MET A 81 -2.67 4.38 -2.33
CA MET A 81 -4.07 4.52 -2.75
C MET A 81 -4.67 3.20 -3.26
N VAL A 82 -3.84 2.23 -3.68
CA VAL A 82 -4.29 1.00 -4.34
C VAL A 82 -5.23 0.18 -3.44
N PRO A 83 -4.88 -0.19 -2.19
CA PRO A 83 -5.74 -1.04 -1.37
C PRO A 83 -7.15 -0.48 -1.08
N PRO A 84 -7.33 0.78 -0.62
CA PRO A 84 -8.67 1.30 -0.34
C PRO A 84 -9.50 1.51 -1.61
N ILE A 85 -8.88 1.96 -2.71
CA ILE A 85 -9.58 2.16 -3.98
C ILE A 85 -9.99 0.82 -4.58
N GLY A 86 -9.11 -0.18 -4.61
CA GLY A 86 -9.49 -1.45 -5.22
C GLY A 86 -10.46 -2.28 -4.39
N MET A 87 -10.43 -2.18 -3.06
CA MET A 87 -11.50 -2.75 -2.23
C MET A 87 -12.84 -2.05 -2.48
N THR A 88 -12.85 -0.73 -2.65
CA THR A 88 -14.05 0.01 -3.07
C THR A 88 -14.58 -0.53 -4.40
N VAL A 89 -13.74 -0.62 -5.42
CA VAL A 89 -14.12 -1.10 -6.76
C VAL A 89 -14.63 -2.55 -6.68
N ALA A 90 -14.00 -3.41 -5.86
CA ALA A 90 -14.48 -4.76 -5.62
C ALA A 90 -15.89 -4.78 -5.01
N THR A 91 -16.20 -3.89 -4.06
CA THR A 91 -17.55 -3.81 -3.48
C THR A 91 -18.63 -3.32 -4.46
N TRP A 92 -18.27 -2.47 -5.42
CA TRP A 92 -19.19 -2.04 -6.48
C TRP A 92 -19.45 -3.13 -7.51
N ILE A 93 -18.39 -3.80 -7.99
CA ILE A 93 -18.51 -4.85 -9.02
C ILE A 93 -19.21 -6.09 -8.45
N ALA A 94 -18.84 -6.53 -7.25
CA ALA A 94 -19.34 -7.76 -6.66
C ALA A 94 -20.25 -7.50 -5.45
N ARG A 95 -21.13 -6.49 -5.54
CA ARG A 95 -22.01 -6.07 -4.43
C ARG A 95 -22.68 -7.25 -3.73
N ASN A 96 -23.17 -8.24 -4.47
CA ASN A 96 -23.89 -9.39 -3.93
C ASN A 96 -23.03 -10.33 -3.06
N LYS A 97 -21.70 -10.23 -3.12
CA LYS A 97 -20.77 -11.03 -2.30
C LYS A 97 -20.42 -10.37 -0.97
N PHE A 98 -20.70 -9.07 -0.81
CA PHE A 98 -20.37 -8.32 0.40
C PHE A 98 -21.61 -8.04 1.26
N THR A 99 -21.41 -8.02 2.58
CA THR A 99 -22.44 -7.67 3.55
C THR A 99 -22.81 -6.18 3.45
N VAL A 100 -23.96 -5.78 4.01
CA VAL A 100 -24.39 -4.37 4.02
C VAL A 100 -23.33 -3.49 4.70
N SER A 101 -22.79 -3.95 5.84
CA SER A 101 -21.72 -3.26 6.55
C SER A 101 -20.44 -3.11 5.71
N GLN A 102 -20.04 -4.12 4.94
CA GLN A 102 -18.88 -4.05 4.05
C GLN A 102 -19.10 -3.11 2.85
N ARG A 103 -20.33 -3.00 2.34
CA ARG A 103 -20.66 -2.06 1.26
C ARG A 103 -20.61 -0.62 1.74
N ASP A 104 -21.06 -0.36 2.97
CA ASP A 104 -20.98 0.98 3.55
C ASP A 104 -19.55 1.35 3.93
N ALA A 105 -18.77 0.38 4.43
CA ALA A 105 -17.33 0.53 4.60
C ALA A 105 -16.65 0.86 3.26
N GLY A 106 -16.99 0.18 2.16
CA GLY A 106 -16.42 0.45 0.83
C GLY A 106 -16.64 1.89 0.34
N LYS A 107 -17.81 2.47 0.60
CA LYS A 107 -18.07 3.89 0.27
C LYS A 107 -17.18 4.84 1.08
N ALA A 108 -16.96 4.54 2.36
CA ALA A 108 -16.06 5.33 3.21
C ALA A 108 -14.58 5.15 2.79
N SER A 109 -14.19 3.91 2.46
CA SER A 109 -12.85 3.57 1.96
C SER A 109 -12.50 4.29 0.67
N PHE A 110 -13.48 4.61 -0.18
CA PHE A 110 -13.26 5.40 -1.38
C PHE A 110 -12.71 6.80 -1.06
N VAL A 111 -13.37 7.49 -0.13
CA VAL A 111 -12.98 8.84 0.29
C VAL A 111 -11.62 8.80 1.00
N LEU A 112 -11.42 7.80 1.87
CA LEU A 112 -10.13 7.59 2.55
C LEU A 112 -9.00 7.29 1.55
N GLY A 113 -9.26 6.50 0.51
CA GLY A 113 -8.30 6.22 -0.56
C GLY A 113 -7.91 7.45 -1.36
N LEU A 114 -8.86 8.34 -1.65
CA LEU A 114 -8.58 9.64 -2.29
C LEU A 114 -7.72 10.55 -1.40
N CYS A 115 -7.85 10.43 -0.08
CA CYS A 115 -7.02 11.14 0.89
C CYS A 115 -5.68 10.45 1.19
N PHE A 116 -5.30 9.41 0.44
CA PHE A 116 -4.10 8.62 0.69
C PHE A 116 -4.07 7.91 2.06
N ILE A 117 -5.23 7.48 2.55
CA ILE A 117 -5.36 6.73 3.80
C ILE A 117 -5.58 5.25 3.47
N SER A 118 -4.50 4.46 3.56
CA SER A 118 -4.52 3.01 3.31
C SER A 118 -5.26 2.21 4.38
N GLU A 119 -5.46 2.80 5.57
CA GLU A 119 -6.23 2.22 6.68
C GLU A 119 -7.70 1.99 6.33
N GLY A 120 -8.23 2.67 5.30
CA GLY A 120 -9.58 2.47 4.80
C GLY A 120 -9.86 1.02 4.33
N ALA A 121 -8.83 0.22 4.07
CA ALA A 121 -8.97 -1.19 3.70
C ALA A 121 -9.03 -2.16 4.89
N LEU A 122 -8.70 -1.71 6.12
CA LEU A 122 -8.74 -2.55 7.33
C LEU A 122 -10.05 -3.33 7.57
N PRO A 123 -11.26 -2.77 7.36
CA PRO A 123 -12.50 -3.54 7.55
C PRO A 123 -12.63 -4.73 6.60
N PHE A 124 -11.94 -4.69 5.45
CA PHE A 124 -11.90 -5.80 4.50
C PHE A 124 -10.80 -6.81 4.83
N VAL A 125 -9.65 -6.33 5.31
CA VAL A 125 -8.57 -7.19 5.83
C VAL A 125 -9.04 -8.00 7.04
N ALA A 126 -9.84 -7.41 7.94
CA ALA A 126 -10.39 -8.11 9.10
C ALA A 126 -11.28 -9.31 8.71
N ALA A 127 -11.96 -9.23 7.57
CA ALA A 127 -12.79 -10.32 7.06
C ALA A 127 -11.96 -11.40 6.34
N ASP A 128 -10.94 -11.00 5.56
CA ASP A 128 -10.11 -11.91 4.76
C ASP A 128 -8.66 -11.40 4.58
N PRO A 129 -7.79 -11.53 5.59
CA PRO A 129 -6.51 -10.82 5.64
C PRO A 129 -5.53 -11.27 4.56
N ILE A 130 -5.35 -12.59 4.41
CA ILE A 130 -4.40 -13.17 3.47
C ILE A 130 -4.70 -12.75 2.04
N ARG A 131 -5.98 -12.70 1.67
CA ARG A 131 -6.39 -12.45 0.28
C ARG A 131 -6.26 -10.98 -0.08
N VAL A 132 -6.68 -10.09 0.82
CA VAL A 132 -6.60 -8.64 0.60
C VAL A 132 -5.14 -8.20 0.52
N ILE A 133 -4.28 -8.68 1.44
CA ILE A 133 -2.85 -8.32 1.44
C ILE A 133 -2.18 -8.79 0.15
N ILE A 134 -2.36 -10.05 -0.25
CA ILE A 134 -1.72 -10.57 -1.47
C ILE A 134 -2.22 -9.84 -2.72
N SER A 135 -3.53 -9.58 -2.85
CA SER A 135 -4.06 -8.82 -3.99
C SER A 135 -3.49 -7.40 -4.06
N SER A 136 -3.37 -6.73 -2.90
CA SER A 136 -2.87 -5.37 -2.83
C SER A 136 -1.37 -5.28 -3.06
N VAL A 137 -0.58 -6.24 -2.57
CA VAL A 137 0.88 -6.30 -2.83
C VAL A 137 1.17 -6.49 -4.32
N ILE A 138 0.40 -7.37 -4.98
CA ILE A 138 0.53 -7.59 -6.43
C ILE A 138 0.10 -6.34 -7.22
N GLY A 139 -0.97 -5.66 -6.80
CA GLY A 139 -1.44 -4.41 -7.43
C GLY A 139 -0.48 -3.23 -7.23
N GLY A 140 0.03 -3.06 -6.00
CA GLY A 140 0.94 -1.97 -5.62
C GLY A 140 2.35 -2.13 -6.19
N GLY A 141 2.89 -3.35 -6.21
CA GLY A 141 4.22 -3.62 -6.79
C GLY A 141 4.22 -3.66 -8.32
N GLY A 142 3.09 -4.00 -8.96
CA GLY A 142 3.02 -4.09 -10.42
C GLY A 142 2.76 -2.76 -11.15
N GLY A 143 2.42 -1.67 -10.45
CA GLY A 143 1.98 -0.41 -11.08
C GLY A 143 0.64 -0.51 -11.83
N TRP A 144 0.02 -1.69 -11.84
CA TRP A 144 -1.31 -1.92 -12.38
C TRP A 144 -2.32 -1.66 -11.28
N CYS A 145 -2.94 -0.47 -11.29
CA CYS A 145 -4.06 -0.09 -10.42
C CYS A 145 -5.06 -1.23 -10.27
N ASP A 146 -4.89 -2.03 -9.22
CA ASP A 146 -5.71 -3.10 -8.65
C ASP A 146 -6.58 -4.00 -9.58
N PHE A 147 -6.59 -3.89 -10.90
CA PHE A 147 -7.54 -4.61 -11.75
C PHE A 147 -7.26 -6.12 -11.78
N ASN A 148 -5.98 -6.49 -11.85
CA ASN A 148 -5.57 -7.88 -11.72
C ASN A 148 -5.74 -8.37 -10.28
N GLY A 149 -5.38 -7.56 -9.28
CA GLY A 149 -5.54 -7.85 -7.85
C GLY A 149 -7.00 -8.10 -7.45
N ILE A 150 -7.91 -7.20 -7.85
CA ILE A 150 -9.37 -7.34 -7.73
C ILE A 150 -9.86 -8.59 -8.45
N LYS A 151 -9.38 -8.89 -9.66
CA LYS A 151 -9.78 -10.11 -10.38
C LYS A 151 -9.34 -11.38 -9.64
N TYR A 152 -8.13 -11.39 -9.07
CA TYR A 152 -7.65 -12.45 -8.18
C TYR A 152 -8.49 -12.54 -6.90
N TYR A 153 -8.79 -11.41 -6.26
CA TYR A 153 -9.62 -11.33 -5.05
C TYR A 153 -11.04 -11.85 -5.31
N LEU A 154 -11.69 -11.41 -6.39
CA LEU A 154 -13.04 -11.81 -6.79
C LEU A 154 -13.14 -13.27 -7.23
N THR A 155 -12.12 -13.78 -7.95
CA THR A 155 -12.04 -15.18 -8.40
C THR A 155 -11.76 -16.11 -7.22
N SER A 156 -10.85 -15.72 -6.32
CA SER A 156 -10.55 -16.43 -5.09
C SER A 156 -11.76 -16.47 -4.15
N SER A 157 -12.45 -15.32 -3.96
CA SER A 157 -13.67 -15.21 -3.16
C SER A 157 -14.84 -16.02 -3.74
N ALA A 158 -14.92 -16.20 -5.07
CA ALA A 158 -15.89 -17.11 -5.69
C ALA A 158 -15.75 -18.58 -5.22
N ARG A 159 -14.53 -19.06 -4.92
CA ARG A 159 -14.34 -20.42 -4.36
C ARG A 159 -14.88 -20.56 -2.94
N ARG A 160 -15.00 -19.48 -2.16
CA ARG A 160 -15.57 -19.56 -0.80
C ARG A 160 -17.08 -19.81 -0.85
N ILE A 161 -17.81 -19.30 -1.85
CA ILE A 161 -19.24 -19.62 -2.03
C ILE A 161 -19.43 -21.10 -2.35
N ILE A 162 -18.55 -21.71 -3.14
CA ILE A 162 -18.62 -23.15 -3.45
C ILE A 162 -18.34 -23.99 -2.19
N CYS A 163 -17.37 -23.60 -1.35
CA CYS A 163 -17.10 -24.32 -0.09
C CYS A 163 -18.14 -24.04 1.02
N HIS A 164 -18.77 -22.86 1.06
CA HIS A 164 -19.80 -22.56 2.07
C HIS A 164 -21.19 -23.12 1.68
N SER A 165 -21.51 -23.28 0.39
CA SER A 165 -22.68 -24.03 -0.07
C SER A 165 -22.55 -25.56 0.05
N ILE A 166 -21.36 -26.07 0.40
CA ILE A 166 -21.09 -27.50 0.64
C ILE A 166 -20.99 -27.83 2.14
N CYS A 167 -20.84 -26.83 3.01
CA CYS A 167 -20.76 -26.99 4.47
C CYS A 167 -21.95 -26.35 5.24
N VAL A 168 -23.04 -26.01 4.55
CA VAL A 168 -24.34 -25.66 5.15
C VAL A 168 -25.41 -26.51 4.50
#